data_AF-A0A927GEZ3-F1
#
_entry.id   AF-A0A927GEZ3-F1
#
_cell.length_a   1.000
_cell.length_b   1.000
_cell.length_c   1.000
_cell.angle_alpha   90.00
_cell.angle_beta   90.00
_cell.angle_gamma   90.00
#
_symmetry.space_group_name_H-M   'P 1'
#
loop_
_entity.id
_entity.type
_entity.pdbx_description
1 polymer ?
#
loop_
_entity_poly.entity_id
_entity_poly.type
_entity_poly.pdbx_seq_one_letter_code
_entity_poly.pdbx_strand_id
1 'polypeptide(L)'
;MNYSPFTRVTYAKTKLVPSRNWLFGSSTYQKQDTVYLFVFDGYANWEPTYATIGLTKFSLYRVKTFIVDEHPICSMGGLSLQPDLTIEEVDLSRINLLILPGGYNVCEKGNNQQVVTLVKQLIQQQTQVAVICGATTISRGH
;
A
#
# COMPACT_ATOMS: atom_id res chain seq x y z
N MET A 1 32.74 7.57 10.72
CA MET A 1 31.39 7.09 10.36
C MET A 1 30.43 8.25 10.57
N ASN A 2 30.03 8.94 9.50
CA ASN A 2 29.16 10.11 9.59
C ASN A 2 27.74 9.70 9.19
N TYR A 3 26.83 9.62 10.16
CA TYR A 3 25.40 9.61 9.89
C TYR A 3 24.93 11.06 9.78
N SER A 4 24.42 11.45 8.62
CA SER A 4 23.71 12.70 8.41
C SER A 4 22.26 12.53 8.88
N PRO A 5 21.74 13.40 9.77
CA PRO A 5 20.36 13.30 10.22
C PRO A 5 19.44 14.14 9.32
N PHE A 6 18.21 13.65 9.13
CA PHE A 6 17.06 14.31 8.51
C PHE A 6 17.03 14.41 6.98
N THR A 7 16.49 13.35 6.35
CA THR A 7 15.85 13.51 5.04
C THR A 7 14.49 14.20 5.23
N ARG A 8 14.31 15.32 4.53
CA ARG A 8 13.11 16.15 4.49
C ARG A 8 11.90 15.33 4.03
N VAL A 9 10.90 15.15 4.89
CA VAL A 9 9.58 14.64 4.50
C VAL A 9 8.80 15.81 3.90
N THR A 10 8.68 15.84 2.58
CA THR A 10 7.81 16.79 1.89
C THR A 10 6.38 16.25 1.92
N TYR A 11 5.51 16.87 2.72
CA TYR A 11 4.07 16.64 2.61
C TYR A 11 3.58 17.26 1.31
N ALA A 12 3.26 16.44 0.31
CA ALA A 12 2.38 16.89 -0.75
C ALA A 12 0.99 17.08 -0.12
N LYS A 13 0.51 18.32 -0.03
CA LYS A 13 -0.93 18.58 0.10
C LYS A 13 -1.57 18.13 -1.22
N THR A 14 -1.84 16.83 -1.36
CA THR A 14 -2.81 16.39 -2.33
C THR A 14 -4.13 17.00 -1.89
N LYS A 15 -4.64 17.97 -2.65
CA LYS A 15 -6.06 18.28 -2.59
C LYS A 15 -6.76 16.97 -2.94
N LEU A 16 -7.18 16.21 -1.94
CA LEU A 16 -8.31 15.31 -2.10
C LEU A 16 -9.48 16.24 -2.43
N VAL A 17 -9.72 16.44 -3.72
CA VAL A 17 -10.85 17.22 -4.20
C VAL A 17 -12.10 16.38 -3.91
N PRO A 18 -13.00 16.78 -3.01
CA PRO A 18 -14.31 16.18 -2.96
C PRO A 18 -15.16 16.97 -3.96
N SER A 19 -15.19 16.54 -5.22
CA SER A 19 -16.20 17.04 -6.15
C SER A 19 -17.44 16.16 -6.02
N ARG A 20 -18.42 16.59 -5.22
CA ARG A 20 -19.87 16.53 -5.54
C ARG A 20 -20.76 16.98 -4.38
N ASN A 21 -21.80 17.72 -4.76
CA ASN A 21 -22.79 18.41 -3.93
C ASN A 21 -23.52 17.50 -2.93
N TRP A 22 -23.63 17.97 -1.68
CA TRP A 22 -24.36 17.34 -0.57
C TRP A 22 -25.77 17.89 -0.38
N LEU A 23 -26.54 18.09 -1.45
CA LEU A 23 -27.94 18.51 -1.34
C LEU A 23 -28.81 17.64 -2.25
N PHE A 24 -29.60 16.79 -1.59
CA PHE A 24 -30.72 16.00 -2.11
C PHE A 24 -30.44 15.11 -3.33
N GLY A 25 -30.18 13.84 -3.05
CA GLY A 25 -30.29 12.77 -4.03
C GLY A 25 -30.14 11.44 -3.30
N SER A 26 -31.19 10.63 -3.32
CA SER A 26 -31.17 9.23 -2.93
C SER A 26 -30.12 8.49 -3.77
N SER A 27 -28.86 8.48 -3.33
CA SER A 27 -27.78 7.83 -4.07
C SER A 27 -27.80 6.35 -3.76
N THR A 28 -28.02 5.56 -4.79
CA THR A 28 -27.75 4.12 -4.79
C THR A 28 -26.31 3.90 -4.33
N TYR A 29 -26.17 3.31 -3.14
CA TYR A 29 -24.93 2.85 -2.53
C TYR A 29 -24.15 1.97 -3.51
N GLN A 30 -22.98 2.39 -4.03
CA GLN A 30 -22.20 1.59 -4.96
C GLN A 30 -20.68 1.84 -4.84
N LYS A 31 -19.97 0.74 -4.56
CA LYS A 31 -18.52 0.48 -4.50
C LYS A 31 -17.76 1.07 -3.31
N GLN A 32 -17.35 0.19 -2.39
CA GLN A 32 -16.26 0.48 -1.46
C GLN A 32 -14.96 0.39 -2.26
N ASP A 33 -14.25 1.51 -2.39
CA ASP A 33 -12.95 1.53 -3.03
C ASP A 33 -11.95 0.73 -2.18
N THR A 34 -11.10 -0.04 -2.84
CA THR A 34 -10.16 -0.96 -2.18
C THR A 34 -8.76 -0.37 -2.21
N VAL A 35 -8.15 -0.29 -1.04
CA VAL A 35 -6.73 0.00 -0.86
C VAL A 35 -6.01 -1.32 -0.67
N TYR A 36 -5.00 -1.58 -1.48
CA TYR A 36 -4.19 -2.78 -1.36
C TYR A 36 -2.96 -2.48 -0.50
N LEU A 37 -2.69 -3.37 0.46
CA LEU A 37 -1.51 -3.36 1.30
C LEU A 37 -0.67 -4.59 0.98
N PHE A 38 0.52 -4.37 0.43
CA PHE A 38 1.46 -5.46 0.24
C PHE A 38 2.05 -5.88 1.59
N VAL A 39 2.01 -7.18 1.87
CA VAL A 39 2.59 -7.77 3.07
C VAL A 39 3.50 -8.94 2.69
N PHE A 40 4.53 -9.16 3.51
CA PHE A 40 5.54 -10.20 3.32
C PHE A 40 6.14 -10.54 4.68
N ASP A 41 6.81 -11.68 4.80
CA ASP A 41 7.47 -12.04 6.05
C ASP A 41 8.53 -10.98 6.44
N GLY A 42 8.47 -10.48 7.66
CA GLY A 42 9.33 -9.41 8.14
C GLY A 42 8.89 -7.99 7.74
N TYR A 43 7.68 -7.79 7.19
CA TYR A 43 7.19 -6.43 6.93
C TYR A 43 7.03 -5.62 8.23
N ALA A 44 7.30 -4.31 8.14
CA ALA A 44 7.21 -3.37 9.25
C ALA A 44 5.76 -3.01 9.55
N ASN A 45 5.06 -3.80 10.38
CA ASN A 45 3.63 -3.62 10.65
C ASN A 45 3.26 -2.21 11.19
N TRP A 46 4.18 -1.50 11.86
CA TRP A 46 3.94 -0.14 12.33
C TRP A 46 3.85 0.91 11.22
N GLU A 47 4.53 0.70 10.09
CA GLU A 47 4.56 1.67 8.99
C GLU A 47 3.19 1.92 8.36
N PRO A 48 2.39 0.88 8.00
CA PRO A 48 1.07 1.09 7.42
C PRO A 48 -0.01 1.35 8.48
N THR A 49 0.20 0.96 9.75
CA THR A 49 -0.86 0.91 10.78
C THR A 49 -1.65 2.22 10.91
N TYR A 50 -0.97 3.36 11.01
CA TYR A 50 -1.67 4.63 11.21
C TYR A 50 -2.51 5.01 9.97
N ALA A 51 -1.95 4.80 8.77
CA ALA A 51 -2.65 5.06 7.52
C ALA A 51 -3.86 4.13 7.32
N THR A 52 -3.71 2.84 7.63
CA THR A 52 -4.80 1.87 7.48
C THR A 52 -5.93 2.11 8.48
N ILE A 53 -5.62 2.56 9.71
CA ILE A 53 -6.65 3.03 10.66
C ILE A 53 -7.40 4.23 10.06
N GLY A 54 -6.66 5.21 9.53
CA GLY A 54 -7.22 6.37 8.84
C GLY A 54 -8.25 5.99 7.76
N LEU A 55 -7.83 5.11 6.87
CA LEU A 55 -8.65 4.62 5.76
C LEU A 55 -9.86 3.82 6.25
N THR A 56 -9.67 2.86 7.16
CA THR A 56 -10.74 1.94 7.55
C THR A 56 -11.75 2.53 8.54
N LYS A 57 -11.36 3.53 9.35
CA LYS A 57 -12.22 4.11 10.39
C LYS A 57 -12.82 5.46 10.02
N PHE A 58 -12.12 6.23 9.19
CA PHE A 58 -12.51 7.62 8.91
C PHE A 58 -12.77 7.87 7.41
N SER A 59 -12.94 6.80 6.63
CA SER A 59 -13.31 6.89 5.21
C SER A 59 -14.19 5.70 4.79
N LEU A 60 -14.53 5.62 3.50
CA LEU A 60 -15.28 4.50 2.92
C LEU A 60 -14.37 3.40 2.32
N TYR A 61 -13.05 3.55 2.44
CA TYR A 61 -12.08 2.59 1.92
C TYR A 61 -12.02 1.31 2.77
N ARG A 62 -11.86 0.18 2.09
CA ARG A 62 -11.44 -1.08 2.71
C ARG A 62 -9.98 -1.34 2.40
N VAL A 63 -9.23 -1.82 3.38
CA VAL A 63 -7.86 -2.28 3.18
C VAL A 63 -7.91 -3.79 2.96
N LYS A 64 -7.30 -4.26 1.88
CA LYS A 64 -7.03 -5.68 1.62
C LYS A 64 -5.53 -5.92 1.60
N THR A 65 -5.11 -6.95 2.31
CA THR A 65 -3.72 -7.41 2.31
C THR A 65 -3.49 -8.39 1.17
N PHE A 66 -2.32 -8.31 0.54
CA PHE A 66 -1.93 -9.33 -0.44
C PHE A 66 -0.44 -9.65 -0.33
N ILE A 67 -0.09 -10.86 -0.76
CA ILE A 67 1.26 -11.42 -0.73
C ILE A 67 1.63 -12.00 -2.09
N VAL A 68 2.91 -12.25 -2.34
CA VAL A 68 3.34 -12.98 -3.54
C VAL A 68 2.96 -14.46 -3.45
N ASP A 69 3.35 -15.15 -2.38
CA ASP A 69 3.13 -16.59 -2.20
C ASP A 69 2.15 -16.89 -1.06
N GLU A 70 1.31 -17.93 -1.22
CA GLU A 70 0.32 -18.34 -0.22
C GLU A 70 0.95 -18.98 1.01
N HIS A 71 1.21 -18.19 2.04
CA HIS A 71 1.46 -18.69 3.38
C HIS A 71 1.13 -17.63 4.45
N PRO A 72 0.82 -18.05 5.68
CA PRO A 72 0.88 -17.14 6.83
C PRO A 72 2.25 -16.48 6.89
N ILE A 73 2.28 -15.20 7.26
CA ILE A 73 3.53 -14.46 7.45
C ILE A 73 3.69 -14.03 8.90
N CYS A 74 4.94 -13.84 9.31
CA CYS A 74 5.25 -13.14 10.54
C CYS A 74 5.64 -11.70 10.22
N SER A 75 4.99 -10.70 10.83
CA SER A 75 5.47 -9.31 10.73
C SER A 75 6.76 -9.12 11.53
N MET A 76 7.48 -8.03 11.27
CA MET A 76 8.68 -7.69 12.05
C MET A 76 8.41 -7.52 13.55
N GLY A 77 7.17 -7.16 13.92
CA GLY A 77 6.73 -7.11 15.32
C GLY A 77 6.40 -8.47 15.94
N GLY A 78 6.58 -9.59 15.23
CA GLY A 78 6.27 -10.94 15.72
C GLY A 78 4.80 -11.34 15.62
N LEU A 79 4.00 -10.62 14.82
CA LEU A 79 2.56 -10.91 14.65
C LEU A 79 2.34 -11.80 13.44
N SER A 80 1.67 -12.94 13.64
CA SER A 80 1.21 -13.78 12.54
C SER A 80 0.04 -13.11 11.82
N LEU A 81 0.09 -13.07 10.50
CA LEU A 81 -0.98 -12.57 9.64
C LEU A 81 -1.28 -13.57 8.54
N GLN A 82 -2.57 -13.80 8.29
CA GLN A 82 -3.05 -14.47 7.09
C GLN A 82 -3.41 -13.39 6.05
N PRO A 83 -2.69 -13.28 4.92
CA PRO A 83 -3.04 -12.34 3.86
C PRO A 83 -4.43 -12.67 3.26
N ASP A 84 -5.14 -11.64 2.81
CA ASP A 84 -6.48 -11.81 2.21
C ASP A 84 -6.41 -12.39 0.80
N LEU A 85 -5.32 -12.12 0.07
CA LEU A 85 -5.17 -12.43 -1.35
C LEU A 85 -3.72 -12.78 -1.71
N THR A 86 -3.53 -13.52 -2.80
CA THR A 86 -2.26 -13.56 -3.53
C THR A 86 -2.15 -12.44 -4.55
N ILE A 87 -0.97 -12.23 -5.11
CA ILE A 87 -0.74 -11.24 -6.16
C ILE A 87 -1.49 -11.58 -7.46
N GLU A 88 -1.73 -12.86 -7.75
CA GLU A 88 -2.53 -13.32 -8.89
C GLU A 88 -4.01 -13.00 -8.72
N GLU A 89 -4.49 -12.91 -7.48
CA GLU A 89 -5.90 -12.58 -7.16
C GLU A 89 -6.16 -11.07 -7.12
N VAL A 90 -5.11 -10.24 -7.22
CA VAL A 90 -5.24 -8.77 -7.21
C VAL A 90 -5.81 -8.28 -8.55
N ASP A 91 -6.99 -7.67 -8.49
CA ASP A 91 -7.59 -6.95 -9.62
C ASP A 91 -6.99 -5.54 -9.76
N LEU A 92 -6.06 -5.39 -10.71
CA LEU A 92 -5.38 -4.13 -11.03
C LEU A 92 -6.35 -2.98 -11.29
N SER A 93 -7.50 -3.25 -11.92
CA SER A 93 -8.49 -2.22 -12.28
C SER A 93 -9.20 -1.63 -11.06
N ARG A 94 -9.05 -2.27 -9.89
CA ARG A 94 -9.65 -1.84 -8.62
C ARG A 94 -8.64 -1.23 -7.66
N ILE A 95 -7.36 -1.11 -8.06
CA ILE A 95 -6.36 -0.49 -7.20
C ILE A 95 -6.53 1.03 -7.28
N ASN A 96 -7.15 1.63 -6.27
CA ASN A 96 -7.18 3.08 -6.12
C ASN A 96 -5.91 3.61 -5.44
N LEU A 97 -5.33 2.79 -4.56
CA LEU A 97 -4.11 3.07 -3.82
C LEU A 97 -3.42 1.75 -3.48
N LEU A 98 -2.11 1.69 -3.69
CA LEU A 98 -1.22 0.64 -3.21
C LEU A 98 -0.32 1.18 -2.08
N ILE A 99 -0.28 0.49 -0.95
CA ILE A 99 0.64 0.78 0.17
C ILE A 99 1.74 -0.30 0.21
N LEU A 100 2.99 0.14 0.22
CA LEU A 100 4.19 -0.68 0.26
C LEU A 100 5.02 -0.32 1.51
N PRO A 101 4.86 -1.06 2.61
CA PRO A 101 5.70 -0.91 3.78
C PRO A 101 7.10 -1.46 3.50
N GLY A 102 8.08 -0.92 4.20
CA GLY A 102 9.38 -1.54 4.36
C GLY A 102 9.32 -2.75 5.30
N GLY A 103 10.50 -3.24 5.64
CA GLY A 103 10.69 -4.43 6.46
C GLY A 103 12.07 -5.02 6.24
N TYR A 104 12.41 -6.04 7.01
CA TYR A 104 13.55 -6.87 6.65
C TYR A 104 13.21 -7.59 5.34
N ASN A 105 14.17 -7.72 4.43
CA ASN A 105 14.04 -8.52 3.20
C ASN A 105 13.08 -7.98 2.11
N VAL A 106 12.53 -6.77 2.26
CA VAL A 106 11.70 -6.12 1.21
C VAL A 106 12.43 -5.97 -0.14
N CYS A 107 13.76 -6.03 -0.14
CA CYS A 107 14.63 -5.94 -1.32
C CYS A 107 15.52 -7.17 -1.53
N GLU A 108 15.29 -8.28 -0.82
CA GLU A 108 16.09 -9.48 -1.05
C GLU A 108 15.89 -9.97 -2.48
N LYS A 109 17.02 -10.21 -3.17
CA LYS A 109 17.06 -10.50 -4.60
C LYS A 109 16.24 -11.77 -4.90
N GLY A 110 15.15 -11.60 -5.66
CA GLY A 110 14.35 -12.69 -6.22
C GLY A 110 12.89 -12.69 -5.76
N ASN A 111 12.59 -12.27 -4.53
CA ASN A 111 11.25 -12.49 -3.95
C ASN A 111 10.17 -11.49 -4.39
N ASN A 112 10.52 -10.34 -4.95
CA ASN A 112 9.55 -9.25 -5.18
C ASN A 112 9.45 -8.76 -6.63
N GLN A 113 9.91 -9.54 -7.62
CA GLN A 113 9.91 -9.11 -9.02
C GLN A 113 8.49 -8.86 -9.56
N GLN A 114 7.50 -9.67 -9.13
CA GLN A 114 6.10 -9.46 -9.47
C GLN A 114 5.58 -8.15 -8.87
N VAL A 115 5.92 -7.84 -7.62
CA VAL A 115 5.54 -6.58 -6.95
C VAL A 115 6.20 -5.37 -7.62
N VAL A 116 7.47 -5.47 -8.00
CA VAL A 116 8.16 -4.42 -8.78
C VAL A 116 7.39 -4.18 -10.08
N THR A 117 7.04 -5.24 -10.81
CA THR A 117 6.31 -5.15 -12.09
C THR A 117 4.93 -4.51 -11.91
N LEU A 118 4.20 -4.91 -10.88
CA LEU A 118 2.93 -4.31 -10.47
C LEU A 118 3.08 -2.80 -10.22
N VAL A 119 4.07 -2.39 -9.44
CA VAL A 119 4.34 -0.98 -9.15
C VAL A 119 4.63 -0.20 -10.43
N LYS A 120 5.40 -0.78 -11.37
CA LYS A 120 5.66 -0.15 -12.67
C LYS A 120 4.37 0.13 -13.44
N GLN A 121 3.49 -0.86 -13.51
CA GLN A 121 2.21 -0.75 -14.22
C GLN A 121 1.31 0.30 -13.59
N LEU A 122 1.23 0.35 -12.25
CA LEU A 122 0.43 1.33 -11.53
C LEU A 122 0.93 2.75 -11.73
N ILE A 123 2.25 2.95 -11.71
CA ILE A 123 2.85 4.27 -11.97
C ILE A 123 2.55 4.71 -13.42
N GLN A 124 2.66 3.81 -14.40
CA GLN A 124 2.32 4.11 -15.80
C GLN A 124 0.83 4.48 -15.96
N GLN A 125 -0.05 3.87 -15.17
CA GLN A 125 -1.49 4.15 -15.14
C GLN A 125 -1.85 5.37 -14.27
N GLN A 126 -0.85 6.07 -13.70
CA GLN A 126 -1.04 7.19 -12.78
C GLN A 126 -1.83 6.84 -11.50
N THR A 127 -1.84 5.56 -11.12
CA THR A 127 -2.41 5.08 -9.87
C THR A 127 -1.51 5.46 -8.68
N GLN A 128 -2.12 5.77 -7.55
CA GLN A 128 -1.38 6.18 -6.35
C GLN A 128 -0.62 5.01 -5.72
N VAL A 129 0.67 5.21 -5.45
CA VAL A 129 1.54 4.25 -4.76
C VAL A 129 2.22 4.95 -3.59
N ALA A 130 1.96 4.48 -2.37
CA ALA A 130 2.58 4.97 -1.14
C ALA A 130 3.67 3.99 -0.70
N VAL A 131 4.94 4.40 -0.82
CA VAL A 131 6.12 3.63 -0.41
C VAL A 131 6.70 4.20 0.88
N ILE A 132 7.10 3.33 1.81
CA ILE A 132 7.68 3.72 3.10
C ILE A 132 9.02 2.99 3.32
N CYS A 133 9.99 3.68 3.93
CA CYS A 133 11.28 3.11 4.34
C CYS A 133 12.04 2.42 3.18
N GLY A 134 12.51 1.19 3.40
CA GLY A 134 13.28 0.40 2.43
C GLY A 134 12.50 0.09 1.15
N ALA A 135 11.16 0.10 1.18
CA ALA A 135 10.34 -0.12 -0.02
C ALA A 135 10.49 1.01 -1.06
N THR A 136 11.06 2.16 -0.68
CA THR A 136 11.37 3.24 -1.64
C THR A 136 12.36 2.84 -2.72
N THR A 137 13.11 1.75 -2.56
CA THR A 137 13.97 1.21 -3.64
C THR A 137 13.15 0.55 -4.76
N ILE A 138 11.96 0.02 -4.45
CA ILE A 138 11.07 -0.64 -5.42
C ILE A 138 10.57 0.36 -6.47
N SER A 139 10.32 1.62 -6.06
CA SER A 139 9.92 2.70 -6.96
C SER A 139 11.10 3.43 -7.62
N ARG A 140 12.35 3.11 -7.25
CA ARG A 140 13.55 3.73 -7.83
C ARG A 140 14.03 2.92 -9.05
N GLY A 141 13.56 3.30 -10.23
CA GLY A 141 13.99 2.68 -11.49
C GLY A 141 13.12 3.04 -12.69
N HIS A 142 12.55 4.24 -12.67
CA HIS A 142 11.65 4.81 -13.68
C HIS A 142 12.22 6.12 -14.19
#